data_AF-A0A968TAH5-F1
#
_entry.id   AF-A0A968TAH5-F1
#
_cell.length_a   1.000
_cell.length_b   1.000
_cell.length_c   1.000
_cell.angle_alpha   90.00
_cell.angle_beta   90.00
_cell.angle_gamma   90.00
#
_symmetry.space_group_name_H-M   'P 1'
#
loop_
_entity.id
_entity.type
_entity.pdbx_description
1 polymer ?
#
loop_
_entity_poly.entity_id
_entity_poly.type
_entity_poly.pdbx_seq_one_letter_code
_entity_poly.pdbx_strand_id
1 'polypeptide(L)'
;MFADIHGFKGIEPDMDAEMLMDQLDQILFRFDEICLKYKLEKIKTIGDSYMCAGGIPVKNITNPIEVVLAAFEMLQLVNSNPDSNHIWEVRLAVHTGPVTAYINGKNKVSYEIKGDTVNISSRMESSGKNGVLIISVMTYELVKEFFTCEYYGKLPVKYKGLLDLFQITGIKPELSVNGEGLIPNKEFNDKFALIQFHDLQEIILDRMERELPPDLHYHSVKHTVDVVTEVELIGWAEGVKDDELLLLKTAALFHDMGHIHSYTEHEYYSTVLAREILPNYNYSEEQIDKICEIIMSTKLPPNPENILQQIICDADLDYLGRSDFVPVSNTLFEELKNRNLVISLNEWNKKQINFISNHQYFTDTARKLREVNKQNQIERIKQLIGN
;
A
#
# COMPACT_ATOMS: atom_id res chain seq x y z
N MET A 1 -19.66 -1.74 -3.86
CA MET A 1 -20.30 -3.06 -3.99
C MET A 1 -21.79 -2.92 -3.68
N PHE A 2 -22.63 -3.64 -4.41
CA PHE A 2 -24.01 -3.92 -4.02
C PHE A 2 -24.16 -5.42 -3.85
N ALA A 3 -24.85 -5.82 -2.80
CA ALA A 3 -25.32 -7.18 -2.59
C ALA A 3 -26.84 -7.13 -2.41
N ASP A 4 -27.52 -8.15 -2.93
CA ASP A 4 -28.96 -8.28 -2.82
C ASP A 4 -29.29 -9.70 -2.38
N ILE A 5 -29.94 -9.80 -1.22
CA ILE A 5 -30.15 -11.04 -0.48
C ILE A 5 -31.59 -11.53 -0.76
N HIS A 6 -31.71 -12.53 -1.62
CA HIS A 6 -32.98 -13.15 -1.99
C HIS A 6 -33.29 -14.35 -1.09
N GLY A 7 -34.37 -14.32 -0.33
CA GLY A 7 -34.89 -15.51 0.39
C GLY A 7 -36.38 -15.76 0.19
N PHE A 8 -37.10 -14.80 -0.39
CA PHE A 8 -38.55 -14.74 -0.29
C PHE A 8 -39.32 -15.59 -1.31
N LYS A 9 -38.63 -16.21 -2.29
CA LYS A 9 -39.27 -17.06 -3.31
C LYS A 9 -39.68 -18.45 -2.79
N GLY A 10 -39.23 -18.83 -1.59
CA GLY A 10 -39.58 -20.10 -0.93
C GLY A 10 -40.46 -19.94 0.31
N ILE A 11 -41.04 -18.75 0.57
CA ILE A 11 -41.89 -18.54 1.73
C ILE A 11 -43.18 -19.36 1.57
N GLU A 12 -43.37 -20.35 2.42
CA GLU A 12 -44.67 -20.97 2.63
C GLU A 12 -45.56 -20.04 3.49
N PRO A 13 -46.89 -20.02 3.31
CA PRO A 13 -47.80 -19.15 4.06
C PRO A 13 -47.70 -19.25 5.59
N ASP A 14 -47.15 -20.37 6.09
CA ASP A 14 -47.00 -20.67 7.51
C ASP A 14 -45.59 -20.37 8.06
N MET A 15 -44.67 -19.83 7.26
CA MET A 15 -43.35 -19.42 7.74
C MET A 15 -43.44 -18.16 8.61
N ASP A 16 -42.76 -18.21 9.75
CA ASP A 16 -42.69 -17.10 10.68
C ASP A 16 -41.85 -15.95 10.10
N ALA A 17 -42.51 -14.82 9.82
CA ALA A 17 -41.86 -13.63 9.31
C ALA A 17 -40.83 -13.05 10.29
N GLU A 18 -41.02 -13.24 11.60
CA GLU A 18 -40.07 -12.81 12.63
C GLU A 18 -38.77 -13.61 12.52
N MET A 19 -38.88 -14.94 12.39
CA MET A 19 -37.73 -15.83 12.20
C MET A 19 -36.95 -15.53 10.91
N LEU A 20 -37.65 -15.18 9.82
CA LEU A 20 -37.00 -14.79 8.56
C LEU A 20 -36.24 -13.47 8.69
N MET A 21 -36.81 -12.49 9.41
CA MET A 21 -36.13 -11.23 9.68
C MET A 21 -34.90 -11.43 10.56
N ASP A 22 -34.98 -12.28 11.59
CA ASP A 22 -33.83 -12.61 12.44
C ASP A 22 -32.69 -13.26 11.64
N GLN A 23 -33.00 -14.13 10.68
CA GLN A 23 -31.99 -14.73 9.80
C GLN A 23 -31.34 -13.70 8.88
N LEU A 24 -32.13 -12.79 8.30
CA LEU A 24 -31.61 -11.70 7.48
C LEU A 24 -30.69 -10.79 8.30
N ASP A 25 -31.10 -10.42 9.51
CA ASP A 25 -30.31 -9.59 10.42
C ASP A 25 -28.98 -10.26 10.80
N GLN A 26 -28.97 -11.58 11.00
CA GLN A 26 -27.73 -12.33 11.22
C GLN A 26 -26.79 -12.28 10.01
N ILE A 27 -27.30 -12.43 8.79
CA ILE A 27 -26.48 -12.30 7.55
C ILE A 27 -25.90 -10.88 7.45
N LEU A 28 -26.73 -9.86 7.68
CA LEU A 28 -26.31 -8.46 7.63
C LEU A 28 -25.26 -8.13 8.70
N PHE A 29 -25.39 -8.70 9.91
CA PHE A 29 -24.40 -8.55 10.97
C PHE A 29 -23.05 -9.16 10.55
N ARG A 30 -23.05 -10.35 9.95
CA ARG A 30 -21.83 -10.96 9.42
C ARG A 30 -21.23 -10.18 8.25
N PHE A 31 -22.05 -9.58 7.40
CA PHE A 31 -21.56 -8.69 6.34
C PHE A 31 -20.88 -7.44 6.92
N ASP A 32 -21.39 -6.91 8.03
CA ASP A 32 -20.75 -5.80 8.74
C ASP A 32 -19.38 -6.22 9.33
N GLU A 33 -19.26 -7.42 9.91
CA GLU A 33 -17.98 -7.98 10.36
C GLU A 33 -16.96 -8.11 9.20
N ILE A 34 -17.40 -8.61 8.05
CA ILE A 34 -16.57 -8.71 6.84
C ILE A 34 -16.13 -7.33 6.35
N CYS A 35 -17.03 -6.34 6.34
CA CYS A 35 -16.67 -4.97 5.95
C CYS A 35 -15.59 -4.40 6.87
N LEU A 36 -15.72 -4.59 8.18
CA LEU A 36 -14.71 -4.13 9.15
C LEU A 36 -13.35 -4.81 8.92
N LYS A 37 -13.34 -6.13 8.70
CA LYS A 37 -12.12 -6.91 8.39
C LYS A 37 -11.35 -6.35 7.19
N TYR A 38 -12.06 -5.95 6.14
CA TYR A 38 -11.47 -5.41 4.89
C TYR A 38 -11.44 -3.88 4.83
N LYS A 39 -11.62 -3.19 5.98
CA LYS A 39 -11.59 -1.71 6.08
C LYS A 39 -12.54 -1.02 5.08
N LEU A 40 -13.69 -1.62 4.84
CA LEU A 40 -14.73 -1.10 3.95
C LEU A 40 -15.74 -0.27 4.73
N GLU A 41 -16.22 0.80 4.09
CA GLU A 41 -17.27 1.64 4.66
C GLU A 41 -18.64 1.12 4.24
N LYS A 42 -19.48 0.80 5.23
CA LYS A 42 -20.90 0.52 5.01
C LYS A 42 -21.62 1.81 4.68
N ILE A 43 -22.22 1.89 3.49
CA ILE A 43 -22.96 3.07 3.05
C ILE A 43 -24.39 3.03 3.57
N LYS A 44 -25.12 1.93 3.27
CA LYS A 44 -26.50 1.76 3.70
C LYS A 44 -26.99 0.33 3.47
N THR A 45 -28.04 0.00 4.20
CA THR A 45 -28.91 -1.16 3.94
C THR A 45 -30.28 -0.62 3.55
N ILE A 46 -30.84 -1.11 2.44
CA ILE A 46 -32.19 -0.77 1.98
C ILE A 46 -32.96 -2.07 1.78
N GLY A 47 -33.76 -2.44 2.78
CA GLY A 47 -34.43 -3.74 2.77
C GLY A 47 -33.42 -4.89 2.75
N ASP A 48 -33.51 -5.72 1.72
CA ASP A 48 -32.63 -6.85 1.39
C ASP A 48 -31.34 -6.46 0.65
N SER A 49 -31.20 -5.19 0.26
CA SER A 49 -30.00 -4.69 -0.41
C SER A 49 -28.97 -4.13 0.55
N TYR A 50 -27.73 -4.58 0.42
CA TYR A 50 -26.57 -4.15 1.19
C TYR A 50 -25.56 -3.41 0.31
N MET A 51 -25.09 -2.25 0.78
CA MET A 51 -24.16 -1.41 0.03
C MET A 51 -22.95 -1.01 0.89
N CYS A 52 -21.76 -1.34 0.41
CA CYS A 52 -20.48 -0.87 0.97
C CYS A 52 -19.53 -0.38 -0.12
N ALA A 53 -18.52 0.39 0.28
CA ALA A 53 -17.50 0.92 -0.60
C ALA A 53 -16.12 0.88 0.05
N GLY A 54 -15.08 0.60 -0.74
CA GLY A 54 -13.69 0.82 -0.34
C GLY A 54 -13.18 2.16 -0.86
N GLY A 55 -12.03 2.61 -0.33
CA GLY A 55 -11.43 3.90 -0.68
C GLY A 55 -12.17 5.12 -0.08
N ILE A 56 -13.00 4.89 0.93
CA ILE A 56 -13.74 5.91 1.69
C ILE A 56 -13.62 5.55 3.17
N PRO A 57 -13.40 6.53 4.07
CA PRO A 57 -13.14 7.94 3.78
C PRO A 57 -11.72 8.21 3.25
N VAL A 58 -10.79 7.28 3.48
CA VAL A 58 -9.41 7.38 3.03
C VAL A 58 -9.28 6.65 1.69
N LYS A 59 -8.84 7.38 0.67
CA LYS A 59 -8.50 6.81 -0.63
C LYS A 59 -7.28 5.90 -0.46
N ASN A 60 -7.33 4.73 -1.07
CA ASN A 60 -6.20 3.82 -1.21
C ASN A 60 -6.24 3.21 -2.63
N ILE A 61 -5.17 2.58 -3.10
CA ILE A 61 -5.14 1.88 -4.38
C ILE A 61 -5.54 0.41 -4.26
N THR A 62 -5.49 -0.16 -3.05
CA THR A 62 -5.85 -1.55 -2.77
C THR A 62 -7.35 -1.84 -2.72
N ASN A 63 -8.21 -0.82 -2.61
CA ASN A 63 -9.66 -1.00 -2.41
C ASN A 63 -10.35 -1.93 -3.41
N PRO A 64 -9.99 -2.01 -4.71
CA PRO A 64 -10.67 -2.92 -5.62
C PRO A 64 -10.44 -4.38 -5.19
N ILE A 65 -9.25 -4.71 -4.69
CA ILE A 65 -8.90 -6.05 -4.22
C ILE A 65 -9.63 -6.34 -2.90
N GLU A 66 -9.60 -5.40 -1.95
CA GLU A 66 -10.27 -5.53 -0.63
C GLU A 66 -11.78 -5.70 -0.79
N VAL A 67 -12.42 -4.91 -1.66
CA VAL A 67 -13.86 -5.01 -1.95
C VAL A 67 -14.21 -6.34 -2.61
N VAL A 68 -13.38 -6.87 -3.51
CA VAL A 68 -13.63 -8.17 -4.13
C VAL A 68 -13.42 -9.31 -3.15
N LEU A 69 -12.40 -9.25 -2.27
CA LEU A 69 -12.22 -10.22 -1.18
C LEU A 69 -13.44 -10.25 -0.26
N ALA A 70 -13.90 -9.08 0.19
CA ALA A 70 -15.09 -8.96 1.02
C ALA A 70 -16.33 -9.52 0.33
N ALA A 71 -16.56 -9.16 -0.94
CA ALA A 71 -17.70 -9.65 -1.71
C ALA A 71 -17.66 -11.17 -1.90
N PHE A 72 -16.46 -11.73 -2.10
CA PHE A 72 -16.27 -13.17 -2.27
C PHE A 72 -16.49 -13.92 -0.95
N GLU A 73 -16.00 -13.39 0.17
CA GLU A 73 -16.25 -13.96 1.50
C GLU A 73 -17.74 -13.88 1.89
N MET A 74 -18.43 -12.78 1.55
CA MET A 74 -19.89 -12.66 1.71
C MET A 74 -20.64 -13.70 0.89
N LEU A 75 -20.22 -13.95 -0.35
CA LEU A 75 -20.81 -14.98 -1.20
C LEU A 75 -20.61 -16.39 -0.61
N GLN A 76 -19.41 -16.69 -0.13
CA GLN A 76 -19.09 -17.96 0.53
C GLN A 76 -19.90 -18.14 1.82
N LEU A 77 -20.02 -17.10 2.64
CA LEU A 77 -20.79 -17.14 3.88
C LEU A 77 -22.23 -17.56 3.63
N VAL A 78 -22.88 -16.96 2.62
CA VAL A 78 -24.26 -17.32 2.26
C VAL A 78 -24.27 -18.75 1.71
N ASN A 79 -23.44 -19.07 0.71
CA ASN A 79 -23.46 -20.37 0.04
C ASN A 79 -23.04 -21.57 0.93
N SER A 80 -22.27 -21.34 1.99
CA SER A 80 -21.73 -22.41 2.86
C SER A 80 -22.63 -22.76 4.04
N ASN A 81 -23.76 -22.08 4.22
CA ASN A 81 -24.64 -22.31 5.36
C ASN A 81 -25.29 -23.72 5.28
N PRO A 82 -24.88 -24.68 6.13
CA PRO A 82 -25.23 -26.09 5.98
C PRO A 82 -26.63 -26.44 6.54
N ASP A 83 -27.37 -25.45 7.06
CA ASP A 83 -28.71 -25.68 7.58
C ASP A 83 -29.67 -26.08 6.46
N SER A 84 -30.41 -27.16 6.69
CA SER A 84 -31.32 -27.80 5.72
C SER A 84 -32.51 -26.92 5.25
N ASN A 85 -32.63 -25.70 5.78
CA ASN A 85 -33.59 -24.67 5.40
C ASN A 85 -32.94 -23.48 4.67
N HIS A 86 -31.81 -23.70 3.98
CA HIS A 86 -31.11 -22.66 3.24
C HIS A 86 -31.92 -22.12 2.06
N ILE A 87 -32.71 -21.07 2.33
CA ILE A 87 -33.53 -20.34 1.34
C ILE A 87 -32.82 -19.10 0.78
N TRP A 88 -31.75 -18.66 1.45
CA TRP A 88 -31.10 -17.38 1.19
C TRP A 88 -30.06 -17.51 0.09
N GLU A 89 -30.30 -16.86 -1.03
CA GLU A 89 -29.33 -16.67 -2.09
C GLU A 89 -28.87 -15.22 -2.10
N VAL A 90 -27.63 -14.97 -2.52
CA VAL A 90 -27.12 -13.61 -2.68
C VAL A 90 -26.59 -13.41 -4.08
N ARG A 91 -26.83 -12.23 -4.64
CA ARG A 91 -26.15 -11.76 -5.85
C ARG A 91 -25.33 -10.53 -5.51
N LEU A 92 -24.10 -10.46 -5.99
CA LEU A 92 -23.20 -9.36 -5.70
C LEU A 92 -22.63 -8.75 -6.98
N ALA A 93 -22.47 -7.43 -6.97
CA ALA A 93 -21.75 -6.72 -8.01
C ALA A 93 -20.74 -5.70 -7.47
N VAL A 94 -19.57 -5.65 -8.10
CA VAL A 94 -18.51 -4.69 -7.82
C VAL A 94 -18.14 -3.92 -9.08
N HIS A 95 -18.17 -2.59 -8.98
CA HIS A 95 -17.68 -1.69 -10.01
C HIS A 95 -16.81 -0.61 -9.38
N THR A 96 -15.71 -0.30 -10.07
CA THR A 96 -14.72 0.69 -9.65
C THR A 96 -14.81 1.92 -10.54
N GLY A 97 -14.86 3.09 -9.92
CA GLY A 97 -14.94 4.37 -10.62
C GLY A 97 -15.04 5.54 -9.64
N PRO A 98 -14.99 6.78 -10.15
CA PRO A 98 -15.08 7.97 -9.31
C PRO A 98 -16.45 8.09 -8.66
N VAL A 99 -16.49 8.57 -7.42
CA VAL A 99 -17.70 8.84 -6.65
C VAL A 99 -17.58 10.17 -5.91
N THR A 100 -18.71 10.80 -5.60
CA THR A 100 -18.79 11.92 -4.69
C THR A 100 -19.37 11.44 -3.37
N ALA A 101 -18.62 11.59 -2.27
CA ALA A 101 -19.05 11.25 -0.92
C ALA A 101 -19.56 12.49 -0.18
N TYR A 102 -20.70 12.36 0.48
CA TYR A 102 -21.29 13.35 1.37
C TYR A 102 -21.30 12.81 2.80
N ILE A 103 -20.92 13.66 3.75
CA ILE A 103 -20.87 13.31 5.16
C ILE A 103 -22.15 13.81 5.82
N ASN A 104 -22.92 12.90 6.41
CA ASN A 104 -24.16 13.18 7.11
C ASN A 104 -24.05 12.83 8.60
N GLY A 105 -24.61 13.69 9.45
CA GLY A 105 -24.70 13.47 10.90
C GLY A 105 -23.58 14.13 11.71
N LYS A 106 -23.95 14.77 12.84
CA LYS A 106 -22.99 15.43 13.75
C LYS A 106 -22.40 14.49 14.80
N ASN A 107 -23.17 13.51 15.28
CA ASN A 107 -22.76 12.59 16.34
C ASN A 107 -22.52 11.15 15.82
N LYS A 108 -23.29 10.71 14.81
CA LYS A 108 -23.10 9.45 14.10
C LYS A 108 -22.82 9.80 12.65
N VAL A 109 -21.55 9.73 12.27
CA VAL A 109 -21.12 10.01 10.90
C VAL A 109 -21.61 8.88 10.01
N SER A 110 -22.26 9.25 8.91
CA SER A 110 -22.68 8.32 7.86
C SER A 110 -22.27 8.91 6.51
N TYR A 111 -21.81 8.05 5.61
CA TYR A 111 -21.38 8.47 4.28
C TYR A 111 -22.46 8.13 3.27
N GLU A 112 -22.83 9.11 2.44
CA GLU A 112 -23.69 8.91 1.28
C GLU A 112 -22.85 9.12 0.01
N ILE A 113 -22.84 8.13 -0.89
CA ILE A 113 -22.10 8.24 -2.15
C ILE A 113 -23.04 8.39 -3.34
N LYS A 114 -22.65 9.26 -4.28
CA LYS A 114 -23.38 9.52 -5.54
C LYS A 114 -22.41 9.47 -6.72
N GLY A 115 -22.97 9.25 -7.91
CA GLY A 115 -22.24 9.27 -9.18
C GLY A 115 -22.62 8.11 -10.09
N ASP A 116 -22.12 8.15 -11.33
CA ASP A 116 -22.36 7.10 -12.32
C ASP A 116 -21.90 5.73 -11.83
N THR A 117 -20.81 5.67 -11.07
CA THR A 117 -20.27 4.43 -10.49
C THR A 117 -21.31 3.72 -9.61
N VAL A 118 -22.06 4.46 -8.80
CA VAL A 118 -23.12 3.90 -7.94
C VAL A 118 -24.26 3.35 -8.78
N ASN A 119 -24.68 4.13 -9.78
CA ASN A 119 -25.77 3.73 -10.69
C ASN A 119 -25.42 2.50 -11.54
N ILE A 120 -24.17 2.41 -12.02
CA ILE A 120 -23.67 1.25 -12.77
C ILE A 120 -23.61 0.03 -11.85
N SER A 121 -23.06 0.17 -10.64
CA SER A 121 -22.95 -0.94 -9.67
C SER A 121 -24.32 -1.53 -9.34
N SER A 122 -25.32 -0.69 -9.07
CA SER A 122 -26.69 -1.15 -8.77
C SER A 122 -27.33 -1.85 -9.98
N ARG A 123 -27.16 -1.32 -11.19
CA ARG A 123 -27.67 -1.99 -12.40
C ARG A 123 -26.99 -3.33 -12.68
N MET A 124 -25.70 -3.42 -12.39
CA MET A 124 -24.96 -4.67 -12.50
C MET A 124 -25.55 -5.70 -11.55
N GLU A 125 -25.65 -5.38 -10.27
CA GLU A 125 -26.26 -6.26 -9.25
C GLU A 125 -27.63 -6.77 -9.71
N SER A 126 -28.50 -5.88 -10.16
CA SER A 126 -29.85 -6.24 -10.59
C SER A 126 -29.89 -7.15 -11.83
N SER A 127 -28.84 -7.13 -12.65
CA SER A 127 -28.66 -8.02 -13.82
C SER A 127 -27.96 -9.35 -13.50
N GLY A 128 -27.39 -9.47 -12.29
CA GLY A 128 -26.71 -10.66 -11.82
C GLY A 128 -27.66 -11.81 -11.51
N LYS A 129 -27.16 -13.02 -11.68
CA LYS A 129 -27.81 -14.25 -11.22
C LYS A 129 -27.58 -14.44 -9.72
N ASN A 130 -28.42 -15.25 -9.11
CA ASN A 130 -28.25 -15.65 -7.71
C ASN A 130 -27.01 -16.56 -7.58
N GLY A 131 -26.29 -16.43 -6.47
CA GLY A 131 -25.09 -17.20 -6.17
C GLY A 131 -23.84 -16.78 -6.94
N VAL A 132 -23.84 -15.64 -7.63
CA VAL A 132 -22.65 -15.15 -8.36
C VAL A 132 -22.20 -13.76 -7.91
N LEU A 133 -20.88 -13.57 -7.94
CA LEU A 133 -20.20 -12.28 -7.82
C LEU A 133 -19.76 -11.83 -9.21
N ILE A 134 -20.32 -10.74 -9.69
CA ILE A 134 -19.95 -10.13 -10.97
C ILE A 134 -19.19 -8.82 -10.78
N ILE A 135 -18.24 -8.56 -11.65
CA ILE A 135 -17.42 -7.36 -11.65
C ILE A 135 -17.40 -6.72 -13.04
N SER A 136 -17.24 -5.41 -13.07
CA SER A 136 -17.11 -4.67 -14.34
C SER A 136 -15.72 -4.88 -14.94
N VAL A 137 -15.57 -4.65 -16.25
CA VAL A 137 -14.24 -4.60 -16.90
C VAL A 137 -13.25 -3.67 -16.19
N MET A 138 -13.71 -2.54 -15.65
CA MET A 138 -12.87 -1.60 -14.90
C MET A 138 -12.29 -2.23 -13.63
N THR A 139 -13.11 -2.99 -12.91
CA THR A 139 -12.67 -3.74 -11.71
C THR A 139 -11.81 -4.93 -12.10
N TYR A 140 -12.18 -5.65 -13.17
CA TYR A 140 -11.42 -6.78 -13.70
C TYR A 140 -9.96 -6.40 -13.99
N GLU A 141 -9.72 -5.29 -14.69
CA GLU A 141 -8.36 -4.85 -15.00
C GLU A 141 -7.50 -4.62 -13.75
N LEU A 142 -8.11 -4.25 -12.62
CA LEU A 142 -7.43 -3.97 -11.36
C LEU A 142 -7.22 -5.23 -10.50
N VAL A 143 -7.98 -6.29 -10.73
CA VAL A 143 -8.00 -7.48 -9.84
C VAL A 143 -7.68 -8.80 -10.55
N LYS A 144 -7.63 -8.85 -11.88
CA LYS A 144 -7.36 -10.06 -12.69
C LYS A 144 -6.04 -10.75 -12.36
N GLU A 145 -5.13 -10.04 -11.70
CA GLU A 145 -3.86 -10.56 -11.24
C GLU A 145 -3.95 -11.38 -9.95
N PHE A 146 -5.08 -11.29 -9.24
CA PHE A 146 -5.36 -11.94 -7.96
C PHE A 146 -6.45 -13.00 -8.05
N PHE A 147 -7.43 -12.82 -8.94
CA PHE A 147 -8.63 -13.66 -9.01
C PHE A 147 -8.79 -14.37 -10.35
N THR A 148 -9.37 -15.56 -10.29
CA THR A 148 -9.89 -16.28 -11.45
C THR A 148 -11.20 -15.63 -11.87
N CYS A 149 -11.21 -15.13 -13.11
CA CYS A 149 -12.33 -14.38 -13.67
C CYS A 149 -12.80 -15.04 -14.97
N GLU A 150 -14.11 -15.21 -15.11
CA GLU A 150 -14.73 -15.73 -16.32
C GLU A 150 -15.59 -14.66 -16.98
N TYR A 151 -15.63 -14.60 -18.31
CA TYR A 151 -16.49 -13.65 -19.00
C TYR A 151 -17.97 -13.99 -18.72
N TYR A 152 -18.72 -13.03 -18.20
CA TYR A 152 -20.10 -13.21 -17.78
C TYR A 152 -21.11 -12.72 -18.82
N GLY A 153 -20.82 -11.56 -19.45
CA GLY A 153 -21.74 -10.96 -20.42
C GLY A 153 -21.50 -9.46 -20.60
N LYS A 154 -22.51 -8.75 -21.13
CA LYS A 154 -22.48 -7.30 -21.30
C LYS A 154 -23.71 -6.64 -20.69
N LEU A 155 -23.52 -5.45 -20.11
CA LEU A 155 -24.60 -4.62 -19.59
C LEU A 155 -24.72 -3.31 -20.39
N PRO A 156 -25.91 -2.95 -20.90
CA PRO A 156 -26.11 -1.63 -21.51
C PRO A 156 -26.10 -0.51 -20.46
N VAL A 157 -25.09 0.36 -20.56
CA VAL A 157 -24.93 1.53 -19.70
C VAL A 157 -25.27 2.79 -20.48
N LYS A 158 -26.18 3.60 -19.91
CA LYS A 158 -26.63 4.85 -20.52
C LYS A 158 -25.42 5.74 -20.83
N TYR A 159 -25.30 6.20 -22.08
CA TYR A 159 -24.20 7.04 -22.57
C TYR A 159 -22.79 6.42 -22.57
N LYS A 160 -22.62 5.14 -22.18
CA LYS A 160 -21.32 4.45 -22.17
C LYS A 160 -21.28 3.18 -23.02
N GLY A 161 -22.39 2.82 -23.68
CA GLY A 161 -22.46 1.64 -24.54
C GLY A 161 -22.60 0.34 -23.75
N LEU A 162 -21.99 -0.73 -24.25
CA LEU A 162 -22.01 -2.06 -23.60
C LEU A 162 -20.77 -2.22 -22.72
N LEU A 163 -21.00 -2.39 -21.42
CA LEU A 163 -19.95 -2.66 -20.44
C LEU A 163 -19.76 -4.17 -20.30
N ASP A 164 -18.54 -4.66 -20.51
CA ASP A 164 -18.21 -6.07 -20.29
C ASP A 164 -18.20 -6.41 -18.79
N LEU A 165 -18.77 -7.56 -18.47
CA LEU A 165 -18.90 -8.10 -17.12
C LEU A 165 -18.14 -9.41 -17.01
N PHE A 166 -17.53 -9.63 -15.85
CA PHE A 166 -16.81 -10.86 -15.51
C PHE A 166 -17.35 -11.42 -14.20
N GLN A 167 -17.35 -12.74 -14.05
CA GLN A 167 -17.67 -13.43 -12.81
C GLN A 167 -16.39 -13.81 -12.10
N ILE A 168 -16.34 -13.58 -10.79
CA ILE A 168 -15.27 -14.10 -9.93
C ILE A 168 -15.65 -15.52 -9.52
N THR A 169 -14.78 -16.49 -9.81
CA THR A 169 -14.97 -17.90 -9.44
C THR A 169 -14.06 -18.34 -8.29
N GLY A 170 -13.01 -17.56 -8.01
CA GLY A 170 -12.12 -17.79 -6.88
C GLY A 170 -10.90 -16.89 -6.93
N ILE A 171 -10.07 -16.98 -5.89
CA ILE A 171 -8.68 -16.51 -5.91
C ILE A 171 -7.91 -17.43 -6.88
N LYS A 172 -6.89 -16.91 -7.57
CA LYS A 172 -6.04 -17.76 -8.42
C LYS A 172 -5.44 -18.91 -7.59
N PRO A 173 -5.36 -20.15 -8.12
CA PRO A 173 -4.86 -21.30 -7.36
C PRO A 173 -3.50 -21.04 -6.69
N GLU A 174 -2.54 -20.48 -7.43
CA GLU A 174 -1.21 -20.15 -6.95
C GLU A 174 -1.18 -19.08 -5.85
N LEU A 175 -2.23 -18.26 -5.73
CA LEU A 175 -2.40 -17.23 -4.70
C LEU A 175 -3.35 -17.66 -3.57
N SER A 176 -3.73 -18.93 -3.53
CA SER A 176 -4.68 -19.47 -2.54
C SER A 176 -4.09 -20.61 -1.72
N VAL A 177 -4.59 -20.78 -0.50
CA VAL A 177 -4.21 -21.91 0.37
C VAL A 177 -4.59 -23.22 -0.31
N ASN A 178 -3.64 -24.15 -0.41
CA ASN A 178 -3.77 -25.46 -1.06
C ASN A 178 -4.25 -25.43 -2.54
N GLY A 179 -4.30 -24.26 -3.19
CA GLY A 179 -4.87 -24.14 -4.54
C GLY A 179 -6.40 -24.18 -4.61
N GLU A 180 -7.10 -24.04 -3.48
CA GLU A 180 -8.56 -24.17 -3.41
C GLU A 180 -9.32 -22.93 -3.93
N GLY A 181 -8.63 -21.80 -4.11
CA GLY A 181 -9.24 -20.55 -4.57
C GLY A 181 -10.14 -19.85 -3.55
N LEU A 182 -10.13 -20.28 -2.28
CA LEU A 182 -11.02 -19.76 -1.23
C LEU A 182 -10.34 -18.73 -0.33
N ILE A 183 -9.13 -19.03 0.14
CA ILE A 183 -8.42 -18.23 1.16
C ILE A 183 -7.08 -17.76 0.58
N PRO A 184 -6.71 -16.47 0.71
CA PRO A 184 -5.40 -15.96 0.30
C PRO A 184 -4.23 -16.70 0.98
N ASN A 185 -3.16 -16.98 0.24
CA ASN A 185 -1.91 -17.51 0.81
C ASN A 185 -0.84 -16.41 1.03
N LYS A 186 0.39 -16.81 1.36
CA LYS A 186 1.52 -15.87 1.54
C LYS A 186 1.82 -15.06 0.27
N GLU A 187 1.85 -15.70 -0.89
CA GLU A 187 2.16 -15.02 -2.17
C GLU A 187 1.11 -13.97 -2.53
N PHE A 188 -0.17 -14.21 -2.22
CA PHE A 188 -1.21 -13.20 -2.32
C PHE A 188 -0.89 -11.99 -1.45
N ASN A 189 -0.57 -12.25 -0.17
CA ASN A 189 -0.33 -11.19 0.80
C ASN A 189 0.92 -10.38 0.45
N ASP A 190 1.99 -11.02 -0.02
CA ASP A 190 3.20 -10.35 -0.48
C ASP A 190 2.89 -9.44 -1.69
N LYS A 191 2.16 -9.96 -2.68
CA LYS A 191 1.73 -9.19 -3.87
C LYS A 191 0.80 -8.03 -3.50
N PHE A 192 -0.10 -8.24 -2.55
CA PHE A 192 -0.98 -7.21 -2.02
C PHE A 192 -0.19 -6.11 -1.29
N ALA A 193 0.77 -6.50 -0.45
CA ALA A 193 1.58 -5.58 0.33
C ALA A 193 2.48 -4.70 -0.55
N LEU A 194 3.00 -5.22 -1.67
CA LEU A 194 3.72 -4.43 -2.67
C LEU A 194 2.84 -3.33 -3.30
N ILE A 195 1.56 -3.60 -3.54
CA ILE A 195 0.61 -2.58 -4.00
C ILE A 195 0.35 -1.58 -2.87
N GLN A 196 0.06 -2.08 -1.66
CA GLN A 196 -0.20 -1.26 -0.48
C GLN A 196 0.97 -0.32 -0.13
N PHE A 197 2.21 -0.69 -0.46
CA PHE A 197 3.39 0.16 -0.30
C PHE A 197 3.23 1.52 -0.99
N HIS A 198 2.55 1.60 -2.13
CA HIS A 198 2.34 2.88 -2.81
C HIS A 198 1.43 3.83 -2.04
N ASP A 199 0.39 3.31 -1.38
CA ASP A 199 -0.48 4.10 -0.51
C ASP A 199 0.32 4.64 0.69
N LEU A 200 1.16 3.79 1.28
CA LEU A 200 2.05 4.16 2.37
C LEU A 200 3.06 5.23 1.92
N GLN A 201 3.66 5.06 0.75
CA GLN A 201 4.59 6.02 0.17
C GLN A 201 3.95 7.39 -0.06
N GLU A 202 2.75 7.46 -0.65
CA GLU A 202 2.04 8.73 -0.85
C GLU A 202 1.82 9.47 0.48
N ILE A 203 1.35 8.75 1.50
CA ILE A 203 1.03 9.33 2.81
C ILE A 203 2.28 9.79 3.57
N ILE A 204 3.36 9.00 3.55
CA ILE A 204 4.60 9.36 4.22
C ILE A 204 5.27 10.54 3.54
N LEU A 205 5.37 10.55 2.20
CA LEU A 205 5.99 11.66 1.50
C LEU A 205 5.20 12.96 1.65
N ASP A 206 3.86 12.92 1.62
CA ASP A 206 3.03 14.10 1.90
C ASP A 206 3.21 14.62 3.33
N ARG A 207 3.37 13.71 4.31
CA ARG A 207 3.67 14.11 5.69
C ARG A 207 5.05 14.75 5.79
N MET A 208 6.07 14.17 5.16
CA MET A 208 7.43 14.71 5.15
C MET A 208 7.48 16.09 4.50
N GLU A 209 6.81 16.30 3.37
CA GLU A 209 6.71 17.60 2.70
C GLU A 209 6.10 18.70 3.61
N ARG A 210 5.17 18.32 4.49
CA ARG A 210 4.50 19.24 5.41
C ARG A 210 5.22 19.46 6.74
N GLU A 211 5.90 18.45 7.25
CA GLU A 211 6.42 18.42 8.63
C GLU A 211 7.94 18.50 8.74
N LEU A 212 8.70 18.23 7.67
CA LEU A 212 10.15 18.39 7.72
C LEU A 212 10.56 19.86 7.92
N PRO A 213 11.60 20.13 8.74
CA PRO A 213 12.15 21.47 8.85
C PRO A 213 12.56 22.05 7.49
N PRO A 214 12.20 23.30 7.16
CA PRO A 214 12.43 23.89 5.83
C PRO A 214 13.92 24.18 5.54
N ASP A 215 14.80 24.02 6.53
CA ASP A 215 16.25 24.17 6.38
C ASP A 215 16.96 22.85 6.03
N LEU A 216 16.23 21.73 5.91
CA LEU A 216 16.74 20.46 5.40
C LEU A 216 16.74 20.44 3.87
N HIS A 217 17.89 20.78 3.29
CA HIS A 217 18.06 20.84 1.84
C HIS A 217 18.47 19.49 1.25
N TYR A 218 19.14 18.63 2.03
CA TYR A 218 19.55 17.29 1.60
C TYR A 218 18.54 16.25 2.06
N HIS A 219 18.29 16.16 3.38
CA HIS A 219 17.37 15.19 4.00
C HIS A 219 15.91 15.60 3.73
N SER A 220 15.48 15.37 2.49
CA SER A 220 14.26 15.88 1.88
C SER A 220 13.44 14.75 1.26
N VAL A 221 12.19 15.03 0.91
CA VAL A 221 11.33 14.11 0.15
C VAL A 221 12.04 13.56 -1.09
N LYS A 222 12.82 14.40 -1.78
CA LYS A 222 13.60 13.95 -2.94
C LYS A 222 14.65 12.91 -2.57
N HIS A 223 15.41 13.14 -1.50
CA HIS A 223 16.42 12.17 -1.02
C HIS A 223 15.76 10.85 -0.64
N THR A 224 14.66 10.89 0.12
CA THR A 224 13.90 9.67 0.46
C THR A 224 13.45 8.88 -0.77
N VAL A 225 12.95 9.57 -1.81
CA VAL A 225 12.57 8.91 -3.08
C VAL A 225 13.79 8.31 -3.79
N ASP A 226 14.93 9.01 -3.81
CA ASP A 226 16.18 8.50 -4.38
C ASP A 226 16.60 7.21 -3.63
N VAL A 227 16.61 7.21 -2.29
CA VAL A 227 16.99 6.03 -1.48
C VAL A 227 16.03 4.86 -1.70
N VAL A 228 14.71 5.10 -1.73
CA VAL A 228 13.70 4.05 -2.04
C VAL A 228 13.96 3.43 -3.43
N THR A 229 14.35 4.24 -4.41
CA THR A 229 14.66 3.77 -5.76
C THR A 229 15.95 2.96 -5.80
N GLU A 230 16.99 3.42 -5.11
CA GLU A 230 18.29 2.74 -5.09
C GLU A 230 18.25 1.42 -4.29
N VAL A 231 17.51 1.33 -3.18
CA VAL A 231 17.35 0.03 -2.48
C VAL A 231 16.61 -0.99 -3.35
N GLU A 232 15.67 -0.55 -4.19
CA GLU A 232 14.97 -1.43 -5.14
C GLU A 232 15.93 -1.94 -6.23
N LEU A 233 16.71 -1.04 -6.82
CA LEU A 233 17.69 -1.37 -7.86
C LEU A 233 18.78 -2.31 -7.35
N ILE A 234 19.41 -1.95 -6.23
CA ILE A 234 20.48 -2.75 -5.62
C ILE A 234 19.89 -4.08 -5.12
N GLY A 235 18.73 -4.06 -4.49
CA GLY A 235 18.05 -5.26 -4.00
C GLY A 235 17.81 -6.30 -5.10
N TRP A 236 17.28 -5.89 -6.25
CA TRP A 236 17.12 -6.80 -7.39
C TRP A 236 18.46 -7.31 -7.94
N ALA A 237 19.47 -6.45 -8.03
CA ALA A 237 20.79 -6.84 -8.53
C ALA A 237 21.52 -7.83 -7.61
N GLU A 238 21.30 -7.72 -6.29
CA GLU A 238 21.82 -8.64 -5.27
C GLU A 238 20.94 -9.89 -5.09
N GLY A 239 19.81 -10.00 -5.80
CA GLY A 239 18.93 -11.17 -5.75
C GLY A 239 18.06 -11.26 -4.50
N VAL A 240 17.73 -10.12 -3.89
CA VAL A 240 16.80 -10.03 -2.75
C VAL A 240 15.40 -10.43 -3.20
N LYS A 241 14.70 -11.21 -2.38
CA LYS A 241 13.32 -11.66 -2.65
C LYS A 241 12.32 -10.53 -2.45
N ASP A 242 11.16 -10.64 -3.10
CA ASP A 242 10.11 -9.62 -3.05
C ASP A 242 9.63 -9.27 -1.63
N ASP A 243 9.58 -10.25 -0.72
CA ASP A 243 9.17 -10.02 0.67
C ASP A 243 10.22 -9.25 1.48
N GLU A 244 11.51 -9.54 1.28
CA GLU A 244 12.62 -8.78 1.86
C GLU A 244 12.78 -7.40 1.20
N LEU A 245 12.51 -7.30 -0.10
CA LEU A 245 12.54 -6.05 -0.85
C LEU A 245 11.49 -5.06 -0.35
N LEU A 246 10.29 -5.55 -0.01
CA LEU A 246 9.28 -4.74 0.64
C LEU A 246 9.80 -4.15 1.96
N LEU A 247 10.49 -4.93 2.79
CA LEU A 247 11.09 -4.44 4.05
C LEU A 247 12.14 -3.37 3.78
N LEU A 248 13.00 -3.57 2.78
CA LEU A 248 14.00 -2.59 2.35
C LEU A 248 13.37 -1.27 1.89
N LYS A 249 12.38 -1.34 0.99
CA LYS A 249 11.68 -0.17 0.47
C LYS A 249 10.97 0.59 1.59
N THR A 250 10.38 -0.13 2.54
CA THR A 250 9.74 0.48 3.70
C THR A 250 10.76 1.10 4.67
N ALA A 251 11.89 0.45 4.94
CA ALA A 251 12.95 1.05 5.73
C ALA A 251 13.51 2.33 5.08
N ALA A 252 13.77 2.29 3.77
CA ALA A 252 14.20 3.45 2.98
C ALA A 252 13.16 4.58 2.99
N LEU A 253 11.87 4.28 2.95
CA LEU A 253 10.82 5.29 3.03
C LEU A 253 10.82 6.02 4.38
N PHE A 254 11.19 5.34 5.45
CA PHE A 254 11.14 5.88 6.82
C PHE A 254 12.48 6.42 7.32
N HIS A 255 13.63 6.05 6.76
CA HIS A 255 14.95 6.26 7.39
C HIS A 255 15.20 7.70 7.87
N ASP A 256 14.79 8.69 7.09
CA ASP A 256 14.94 10.12 7.38
C ASP A 256 13.72 10.79 8.02
N MET A 257 12.61 10.06 8.18
CA MET A 257 11.36 10.63 8.68
C MET A 257 11.50 11.23 10.09
N GLY A 258 12.39 10.67 10.91
CA GLY A 258 12.69 11.14 12.25
C GLY A 258 13.29 12.54 12.33
N HIS A 259 13.72 13.12 11.20
CA HIS A 259 14.11 14.54 11.12
C HIS A 259 12.97 15.51 11.45
N ILE A 260 11.71 15.05 11.39
CA ILE A 260 10.55 15.79 11.93
C ILE A 260 10.72 16.07 13.44
N HIS A 261 11.42 15.20 14.17
CA HIS A 261 11.55 15.27 15.64
C HIS A 261 12.95 15.63 16.12
N SER A 262 13.99 15.12 15.48
CA SER A 262 15.37 15.33 15.90
C SER A 262 16.31 15.31 14.70
N TYR A 263 17.32 16.17 14.71
CA TYR A 263 18.37 16.12 13.70
C TYR A 263 19.40 15.02 14.00
N THR A 264 19.76 14.84 15.26
CA THR A 264 20.90 14.01 15.67
C THR A 264 20.54 12.56 15.97
N GLU A 265 19.29 12.28 16.34
CA GLU A 265 18.79 10.94 16.64
C GLU A 265 17.64 10.57 15.68
N HIS A 266 17.70 11.06 14.44
CA HIS A 266 16.61 10.91 13.48
C HIS A 266 16.35 9.43 13.17
N GLU A 267 17.36 8.58 13.09
CA GLU A 267 17.18 7.14 12.83
C GLU A 267 16.33 6.49 13.93
N TYR A 268 16.58 6.84 15.20
CA TYR A 268 15.76 6.38 16.33
C TYR A 268 14.31 6.88 16.19
N TYR A 269 14.09 8.17 15.93
CA TYR A 269 12.74 8.69 15.76
C TYR A 269 12.02 8.13 14.51
N SER A 270 12.76 7.79 13.46
CA SER A 270 12.25 7.07 12.30
C SER A 270 11.73 5.69 12.69
N THR A 271 12.43 4.96 13.57
CA THR A 271 11.92 3.69 14.11
C THR A 271 10.65 3.86 14.95
N VAL A 272 10.56 4.95 15.73
CA VAL A 272 9.36 5.26 16.52
C VAL A 272 8.16 5.50 15.60
N LEU A 273 8.34 6.31 14.56
CA LEU A 273 7.30 6.59 13.56
C LEU A 273 6.91 5.34 12.77
N ALA A 274 7.88 4.50 12.41
CA ALA A 274 7.62 3.21 11.75
C ALA A 274 6.73 2.30 12.62
N ARG A 275 7.05 2.19 13.91
CA ARG A 275 6.24 1.40 14.87
C ARG A 275 4.84 1.95 15.09
N GLU A 276 4.66 3.26 15.00
CA GLU A 276 3.34 3.90 15.11
C GLU A 276 2.47 3.66 13.87
N ILE A 277 3.07 3.77 12.67
CA ILE A 277 2.32 3.86 11.41
C ILE A 277 2.09 2.49 10.78
N LEU A 278 3.12 1.64 10.71
CA LEU A 278 3.11 0.38 9.95
C LEU A 278 2.04 -0.64 10.40
N PRO A 279 1.62 -0.73 11.67
CA PRO A 279 0.52 -1.63 12.07
C PRO A 279 -0.79 -1.36 11.31
N ASN A 280 -1.04 -0.11 10.88
CA ASN A 280 -2.23 0.24 10.11
C ASN A 280 -2.21 -0.29 8.66
N TYR A 281 -1.05 -0.75 8.20
CA TYR A 281 -0.78 -1.29 6.86
C TYR A 281 -0.42 -2.77 6.89
N ASN A 282 -0.95 -3.50 7.88
CA ASN A 282 -0.86 -4.97 7.97
C ASN A 282 0.58 -5.53 8.08
N TYR A 283 1.56 -4.71 8.48
CA TYR A 283 2.89 -5.20 8.83
C TYR A 283 2.84 -5.93 10.18
N SER A 284 3.47 -7.09 10.26
CA SER A 284 3.64 -7.81 11.53
C SER A 284 4.69 -7.16 12.43
N GLU A 285 4.64 -7.42 13.73
CA GLU A 285 5.67 -6.94 14.67
C GLU A 285 7.08 -7.37 14.25
N GLU A 286 7.24 -8.61 13.78
CA GLU A 286 8.53 -9.12 13.28
C GLU A 286 9.03 -8.34 12.05
N GLN A 287 8.13 -8.01 11.12
CA GLN A 287 8.50 -7.20 9.95
C GLN A 287 8.91 -5.79 10.39
N ILE A 288 8.18 -5.18 11.34
CA ILE A 288 8.47 -3.85 11.86
C ILE A 288 9.82 -3.84 12.59
N ASP A 289 10.13 -4.86 13.38
CA ASP A 289 11.42 -5.03 14.06
C ASP A 289 12.57 -5.05 13.04
N LYS A 290 12.45 -5.87 12.00
CA LYS A 290 13.42 -5.93 10.89
C LYS A 290 13.58 -4.59 10.18
N ILE A 291 12.48 -3.90 9.89
CA ILE A 291 12.50 -2.56 9.28
C ILE A 291 13.26 -1.57 10.18
N CYS A 292 13.02 -1.62 11.48
CA CYS A 292 13.72 -0.77 12.46
C CYS A 292 15.21 -1.09 12.53
N GLU A 293 15.60 -2.37 12.49
CA GLU A 293 17.01 -2.78 12.42
C GLU A 293 17.70 -2.27 11.14
N ILE A 294 17.00 -2.34 10.01
CA ILE A 294 17.49 -1.81 8.72
C ILE A 294 17.67 -0.28 8.81
N ILE A 295 16.69 0.46 9.32
CA ILE A 295 16.78 1.92 9.53
C ILE A 295 17.98 2.24 10.44
N MET A 296 18.13 1.57 11.57
CA MET A 296 19.21 1.86 12.52
C MET A 296 20.61 1.59 11.94
N SER A 297 20.72 0.78 10.89
CA SER A 297 22.00 0.51 10.23
C SER A 297 22.56 1.70 9.43
N THR A 298 21.73 2.69 9.09
CA THR A 298 22.18 3.91 8.39
C THR A 298 22.92 4.88 9.32
N LYS A 299 22.87 4.68 10.64
CA LYS A 299 23.56 5.53 11.61
C LYS A 299 25.06 5.53 11.38
N LEU A 300 25.65 6.72 11.28
CA LEU A 300 27.08 6.87 11.03
C LEU A 300 27.95 6.64 12.29
N PRO A 301 29.09 5.93 12.18
CA PRO A 301 29.55 5.19 11.01
C PRO A 301 28.77 3.87 10.82
N PRO A 302 28.47 3.49 9.58
CA PRO A 302 27.64 2.32 9.30
C PRO A 302 28.38 1.02 9.66
N ASN A 303 27.66 0.07 10.26
CA ASN A 303 28.16 -1.26 10.60
C ASN A 303 27.10 -2.33 10.26
N PRO A 304 26.80 -2.56 8.98
CA PRO A 304 25.75 -3.48 8.57
C PRO A 304 26.14 -4.95 8.79
N GLU A 305 25.22 -5.73 9.34
CA GLU A 305 25.42 -7.14 9.72
C GLU A 305 24.92 -8.14 8.66
N ASN A 306 24.04 -7.71 7.77
CA ASN A 306 23.43 -8.55 6.74
C ASN A 306 23.22 -7.79 5.42
N ILE A 307 22.83 -8.51 4.37
CA ILE A 307 22.70 -7.94 3.02
C ILE A 307 21.68 -6.80 2.94
N LEU A 308 20.57 -6.86 3.69
CA LEU A 308 19.56 -5.79 3.66
C LEU A 308 20.12 -4.49 4.27
N GLN A 309 20.84 -4.61 5.38
CA GLN A 309 21.51 -3.46 6.00
C GLN A 309 22.63 -2.90 5.10
N GLN A 310 23.37 -3.76 4.40
CA GLN A 310 24.37 -3.32 3.43
C GLN A 310 23.74 -2.52 2.28
N ILE A 311 22.60 -2.98 1.76
CA ILE A 311 21.86 -2.33 0.68
C ILE A 311 21.38 -0.94 1.08
N ILE A 312 20.75 -0.78 2.26
CA ILE A 312 20.26 0.55 2.66
C ILE A 312 21.41 1.53 2.93
N CYS A 313 22.52 1.07 3.52
CA CYS A 313 23.70 1.91 3.74
C CYS A 313 24.30 2.40 2.41
N ASP A 314 24.37 1.51 1.42
CA ASP A 314 24.86 1.85 0.09
C ASP A 314 23.91 2.79 -0.65
N ALA A 315 22.59 2.58 -0.53
CA ALA A 315 21.56 3.41 -1.15
C ALA A 315 21.51 4.83 -0.57
N ASP A 316 21.61 4.98 0.75
CA ASP A 316 21.60 6.28 1.44
C ASP A 316 22.80 7.15 1.02
N LEU A 317 23.96 6.53 0.80
CA LEU A 317 25.19 7.20 0.36
C LEU A 317 25.48 7.00 -1.14
N ASP A 318 24.48 6.63 -1.93
CA ASP A 318 24.66 6.33 -3.36
C ASP A 318 25.18 7.55 -4.13
N TYR A 319 24.73 8.75 -3.74
CA TYR A 319 25.10 10.03 -4.37
C TYR A 319 26.62 10.27 -4.47
N LEU A 320 27.41 9.65 -3.58
CA LEU A 320 28.87 9.77 -3.57
C LEU A 320 29.52 9.31 -4.88
N GLY A 321 28.90 8.37 -5.59
CA GLY A 321 29.35 7.89 -6.90
C GLY A 321 28.47 8.30 -8.08
N ARG A 322 27.42 9.10 -7.86
CA ARG A 322 26.53 9.55 -8.94
C ARG A 322 27.14 10.71 -9.73
N SER A 323 26.63 10.92 -10.95
CA SER A 323 27.04 12.03 -11.82
C SER A 323 26.58 13.39 -11.30
N ASP A 324 25.50 13.43 -10.52
CA ASP A 324 24.95 14.62 -9.88
C ASP A 324 25.52 14.84 -8.46
N PHE A 325 26.66 14.24 -8.14
CA PHE A 325 27.34 14.40 -6.85
C PHE A 325 27.47 15.86 -6.41
N VAL A 326 27.92 16.76 -7.30
CA VAL A 326 28.15 18.18 -6.96
C VAL A 326 26.87 18.91 -6.52
N PRO A 327 25.78 18.91 -7.30
CA PRO A 327 24.55 19.57 -6.86
C PRO A 327 23.98 18.95 -5.57
N VAL A 328 24.02 17.63 -5.39
CA VAL A 328 23.54 16.96 -4.15
C VAL A 328 24.44 17.30 -2.95
N SER A 329 25.76 17.28 -3.15
CA SER A 329 26.69 17.72 -2.13
C SER A 329 26.46 19.17 -1.70
N ASN A 330 26.07 20.04 -2.63
CA ASN A 330 25.83 21.44 -2.32
C ASN A 330 24.54 21.62 -1.50
N THR A 331 23.53 20.77 -1.67
CA THR A 331 22.35 20.82 -0.79
C THR A 331 22.71 20.42 0.63
N LEU A 332 23.53 19.38 0.81
CA LEU A 332 24.03 18.99 2.13
C LEU A 332 24.89 20.10 2.76
N PHE A 333 25.72 20.78 1.97
CA PHE A 333 26.47 21.93 2.44
C PHE A 333 25.58 23.07 2.95
N GLU A 334 24.56 23.47 2.18
CA GLU A 334 23.66 24.55 2.61
C GLU A 334 22.86 24.18 3.86
N GLU A 335 22.42 22.92 3.98
CA GLU A 335 21.79 22.41 5.20
C GLU A 335 22.73 22.52 6.42
N LEU A 336 23.94 21.97 6.32
CA LEU A 336 24.91 22.00 7.41
C LEU A 336 25.32 23.43 7.79
N LYS A 337 25.39 24.31 6.81
CA LYS A 337 25.69 25.73 7.01
C LYS A 337 24.57 26.46 7.74
N ASN A 338 23.31 26.23 7.37
CA ASN A 338 22.15 26.79 8.08
C ASN A 338 22.12 26.36 9.56
N ARG A 339 22.67 25.18 9.85
CA ARG A 339 22.79 24.61 11.20
C ARG A 339 24.09 24.99 11.92
N ASN A 340 24.91 25.86 11.35
CA ASN A 340 26.22 26.28 11.88
C ASN A 340 27.21 25.13 12.11
N LEU A 341 27.05 24.01 11.38
CA LEU A 341 27.95 22.85 11.44
C LEU A 341 29.15 22.98 10.50
N VAL A 342 29.05 23.86 9.49
CA VAL A 342 30.11 24.22 8.55
C VAL A 342 30.00 25.71 8.22
N ILE A 343 31.13 26.42 8.23
CA ILE A 343 31.14 27.88 8.02
C ILE A 343 31.65 28.32 6.65
N SER A 344 32.31 27.44 5.89
CA SER A 344 32.84 27.76 4.56
C SER A 344 32.89 26.56 3.62
N LEU A 345 32.88 26.83 2.32
CA LEU A 345 33.00 25.80 1.29
C LEU A 345 34.35 25.05 1.36
N ASN A 346 35.43 25.73 1.77
CA ASN A 346 36.73 25.08 1.94
C ASN A 346 36.72 24.09 3.11
N GLU A 347 36.12 24.48 4.25
CA GLU A 347 35.92 23.55 5.37
C GLU A 347 35.04 22.36 4.96
N TRP A 348 33.95 22.62 4.22
CA TRP A 348 33.09 21.58 3.67
C TRP A 348 33.88 20.58 2.82
N ASN A 349 34.61 21.07 1.82
CA ASN A 349 35.40 20.23 0.92
C ASN A 349 36.42 19.36 1.67
N LYS A 350 37.05 19.89 2.74
CA LYS A 350 37.96 19.10 3.60
C LYS A 350 37.21 18.00 4.35
N LYS A 351 36.05 18.31 4.93
CA LYS A 351 35.19 17.32 5.60
C LYS A 351 34.71 16.25 4.62
N GLN A 352 34.33 16.63 3.40
CA GLN A 352 33.94 15.71 2.35
C GLN A 352 35.06 14.76 1.95
N ILE A 353 36.27 15.27 1.68
CA ILE A 353 37.40 14.38 1.35
C ILE A 353 37.61 13.38 2.47
N ASN A 354 37.60 13.82 3.73
CA ASN A 354 37.77 12.92 4.87
C ASN A 354 36.65 11.87 4.92
N PHE A 355 35.39 12.27 4.76
CA PHE A 355 34.25 11.36 4.79
C PHE A 355 34.31 10.34 3.64
N ILE A 356 34.41 10.82 2.40
CA ILE A 356 34.35 9.97 1.19
C ILE A 356 35.57 9.04 1.10
N SER A 357 36.74 9.49 1.56
CA SER A 357 37.95 8.65 1.56
C SER A 357 37.90 7.53 2.59
N ASN A 358 37.14 7.69 3.67
CA ASN A 358 36.93 6.64 4.68
C ASN A 358 35.66 5.81 4.43
N HIS A 359 34.85 6.19 3.44
CA HIS A 359 33.64 5.47 3.04
C HIS A 359 33.95 4.31 2.09
N GLN A 360 33.28 3.18 2.28
CA GLN A 360 33.28 2.05 1.35
C GLN A 360 31.85 1.62 1.03
N TYR A 361 31.62 1.16 -0.19
CA TYR A 361 30.39 0.45 -0.54
C TYR A 361 30.46 -1.01 -0.07
N PHE A 362 29.35 -1.52 0.46
CA PHE A 362 29.27 -2.85 1.06
C PHE A 362 28.91 -3.93 0.03
N THR A 363 27.93 -3.67 -0.82
CA THR A 363 27.41 -4.59 -1.84
C THR A 363 28.31 -4.63 -3.07
N ASP A 364 28.29 -5.76 -3.79
CA ASP A 364 29.05 -5.89 -5.04
C ASP A 364 28.49 -5.00 -6.13
N THR A 365 27.17 -4.78 -6.14
CA THR A 365 26.48 -3.89 -7.08
C THR A 365 26.92 -2.44 -6.88
N ALA A 366 26.83 -1.90 -5.66
CA ALA A 366 27.21 -0.50 -5.41
C ALA A 366 28.70 -0.27 -5.70
N ARG A 367 29.59 -1.21 -5.34
CA ARG A 367 31.02 -1.13 -5.72
C ARG A 367 31.21 -1.02 -7.23
N LYS A 368 30.53 -1.85 -8.02
CA LYS A 368 30.64 -1.82 -9.49
C LYS A 368 30.08 -0.53 -10.08
N LEU A 369 28.96 -0.04 -9.56
CA LEU A 369 28.26 1.12 -10.10
C LEU A 369 28.90 2.45 -9.70
N ARG A 370 29.48 2.54 -8.49
CA ARG A 370 29.78 3.83 -7.85
C ARG A 370 31.24 4.04 -7.48
N GLU A 371 32.02 2.99 -7.23
CA GLU A 371 33.37 3.16 -6.66
C GLU A 371 34.31 3.97 -7.56
N VAL A 372 34.33 3.69 -8.88
CA VAL A 372 35.19 4.43 -9.84
C VAL A 372 34.84 5.92 -9.85
N ASN A 373 33.55 6.24 -9.90
CA ASN A 373 33.10 7.63 -9.90
C ASN A 373 33.39 8.31 -8.56
N LYS A 374 33.19 7.62 -7.43
CA LYS A 374 33.52 8.11 -6.09
C LYS A 374 34.99 8.53 -6.01
N GLN A 375 35.91 7.70 -6.52
CA GLN A 375 37.35 8.04 -6.57
C GLN A 375 37.62 9.28 -7.44
N ASN A 376 36.95 9.41 -8.58
CA ASN A 376 37.06 10.61 -9.42
C ASN A 376 36.54 11.88 -8.70
N GLN A 377 35.49 11.77 -7.88
CA GLN A 377 35.00 12.89 -7.08
C GLN A 377 36.03 13.33 -6.03
N ILE A 378 36.69 12.38 -5.34
CA ILE A 378 37.75 12.69 -4.37
C ILE A 378 38.85 13.53 -5.02
N GLU A 379 39.35 13.09 -6.19
CA GLU A 379 40.40 13.82 -6.92
C GLU A 379 39.93 15.21 -7.37
N ARG A 380 38.68 15.32 -7.82
CA ARG A 380 38.08 16.62 -8.19
C ARG A 380 38.01 17.57 -7.00
N ILE A 381 37.60 17.11 -5.82
CA ILE A 381 37.52 17.96 -4.62
C ILE A 381 38.91 18.35 -4.14
N LYS A 382 39.91 17.44 -4.19
CA LYS A 382 41.31 17.76 -3.84
C LYS A 382 41.84 18.92 -4.67
N GLN A 383 41.54 18.97 -5.97
CA GLN A 383 41.93 20.07 -6.85
C GLN A 383 41.28 21.41 -6.47
N LEU A 384 40.09 21.40 -5.85
CA LEU A 384 39.40 22.61 -5.38
C LEU A 384 39.97 23.18 -4.07
N ILE A 385 40.65 22.36 -3.26
CA ILE A 385 41.27 22.79 -1.99
C ILE A 385 42.73 23.22 -2.19
N GLY A 386 43.37 22.74 -3.26
CA GLY A 386 44.77 23.03 -3.61
C GLY A 386 45.02 24.37 -4.32
N ASN A 387 43.95 25.12 -4.62
CA ASN A 387 43.97 26.52 -5.06
C ASN A 387 43.38 27.42 -3.96
#